data_AF-A0A7Y2FQ63-F1
#
_entry.id   AF-A0A7Y2FQ63-F1
#
_cell.length_a   1.000
_cell.length_b   1.000
_cell.length_c   1.000
_cell.angle_alpha   90.00
_cell.angle_beta   90.00
_cell.angle_gamma   90.00
#
_symmetry.space_group_name_H-M   'P 1'
#
loop_
_entity.id
_entity.type
_entity.pdbx_description
1 polymer ?
#
loop_
_entity_poly.entity_id
_entity_poly.type
_entity_poly.pdbx_seq_one_letter_code
_entity_poly.pdbx_strand_id
1 'polypeptide(L)'
;MNRKAVLAFAGIGAAALLIGIGLGRYLLPPSSRPVSEGTAPITAEAGQDSAAPTIWTCSMHPQIQQPEPGACPICGMDLIPLKQDTSGDLGPRTMSMSESSRALAEIQTTLVQRDLPMAQIRLVGELGYDETREKSLTARFPARIDKLYVNFTGIRVERGEHMAEVYSPDLLSAQRELLTSHKSDPDSSITRVVREKLRLWDLLPDQIDAILETGEV
;
A
#
# COMPACT_ATOMS: atom_id res chain seq x y z
N MET A 1 -25.15 -3.53 -24.51
CA MET A 1 -24.26 -4.19 -25.50
C MET A 1 -24.21 -5.69 -25.18
N ASN A 2 -24.49 -6.54 -26.17
CA ASN A 2 -25.05 -7.90 -25.98
C ASN A 2 -24.06 -8.95 -25.42
N ARG A 3 -24.48 -9.66 -24.35
CA ARG A 3 -23.77 -10.80 -23.72
C ARG A 3 -23.33 -11.91 -24.67
N LYS A 4 -24.01 -12.06 -25.83
CA LYS A 4 -23.66 -13.05 -26.86
C LYS A 4 -22.38 -12.71 -27.63
N ALA A 5 -21.98 -11.44 -27.72
CA ALA A 5 -20.76 -11.03 -28.42
C ALA A 5 -19.50 -11.29 -27.59
N VAL A 6 -19.57 -11.16 -26.26
CA VAL A 6 -18.42 -11.36 -25.36
C VAL A 6 -17.98 -12.84 -25.33
N LEU A 7 -18.93 -13.77 -25.41
CA LEU A 7 -18.63 -15.21 -25.46
C LEU A 7 -18.02 -15.67 -26.79
N ALA A 8 -18.35 -15.00 -27.90
CA ALA A 8 -17.79 -15.32 -29.22
C ALA A 8 -16.31 -14.89 -29.35
N PHE A 9 -15.93 -13.74 -28.77
CA PHE A 9 -14.54 -13.27 -28.78
C PHE A 9 -13.62 -14.07 -27.84
N ALA A 10 -14.14 -14.59 -26.72
CA ALA A 10 -13.38 -15.46 -25.82
C ALA A 10 -13.02 -16.82 -26.47
N GLY A 11 -13.92 -17.37 -27.30
CA GLY A 11 -13.69 -18.66 -27.98
C GLY A 11 -12.60 -18.61 -29.06
N ILE A 12 -12.49 -17.48 -29.78
CA ILE A 12 -11.48 -17.32 -30.85
C ILE A 12 -10.07 -17.12 -30.26
N GLY A 13 -9.97 -16.45 -29.10
CA GLY A 13 -8.69 -16.27 -28.39
C GLY A 13 -8.07 -17.58 -27.88
N ALA A 14 -8.89 -18.52 -27.41
CA ALA A 14 -8.41 -19.81 -26.91
C ALA A 14 -7.88 -20.72 -28.04
N ALA A 15 -8.48 -20.66 -29.24
CA ALA A 15 -8.02 -21.43 -30.39
C ALA A 15 -6.66 -20.94 -30.93
N ALA A 16 -6.44 -19.62 -30.96
CA ALA A 16 -5.15 -19.04 -31.40
C ALA A 16 -3.98 -19.42 -30.48
N LEU A 17 -4.23 -19.56 -29.17
CA LEU A 17 -3.21 -19.89 -28.18
C LEU A 17 -2.77 -21.37 -28.27
N LEU A 18 -3.70 -22.27 -28.56
CA LEU A 18 -3.40 -23.70 -28.77
C LEU A 18 -2.65 -23.97 -30.07
N ILE A 19 -2.98 -23.24 -31.15
CA ILE A 19 -2.26 -23.33 -32.43
C ILE A 19 -0.83 -22.78 -32.29
N GLY A 20 -0.64 -21.71 -31.51
CA GLY A 20 0.68 -21.15 -31.23
C GLY A 20 1.61 -22.10 -30.46
N ILE A 21 1.10 -22.82 -29.45
CA ILE A 21 1.89 -23.81 -28.70
C ILE A 21 2.22 -25.04 -29.57
N GLY A 22 1.29 -25.45 -30.43
CA GLY A 22 1.50 -26.56 -31.37
C GLY A 22 2.59 -26.26 -32.41
N LEU A 23 2.57 -25.06 -33.01
CA LEU A 23 3.59 -24.64 -33.98
C LEU A 23 4.96 -24.44 -33.33
N GLY A 24 5.01 -23.96 -32.09
CA GLY A 24 6.25 -23.74 -31.33
C GLY A 24 7.03 -25.03 -31.05
N ARG A 25 6.34 -26.17 -30.82
CA ARG A 25 7.00 -27.47 -30.66
C ARG A 25 7.46 -28.12 -31.97
N TYR A 26 6.92 -27.69 -33.11
CA TYR A 26 7.28 -28.25 -34.42
C TYR A 26 8.53 -27.59 -35.02
N LEU A 27 8.80 -26.32 -34.72
CA LEU A 27 9.96 -25.59 -35.26
C LEU A 27 11.24 -25.66 -34.39
N LEU A 28 11.19 -26.17 -33.16
CA LEU A 28 12.37 -26.34 -32.30
C LEU A 28 12.56 -27.82 -31.90
N PRO A 29 13.45 -28.59 -32.57
CA PRO A 29 13.80 -29.93 -32.12
C PRO A 29 14.62 -29.87 -30.81
N PRO A 30 14.46 -30.85 -29.89
CA PRO A 30 15.20 -30.86 -28.63
C PRO A 30 16.66 -31.23 -28.89
N SER A 31 17.57 -30.28 -28.67
CA SER A 31 19.00 -30.56 -28.64
C SER A 31 19.40 -31.16 -27.29
N SER A 32 19.23 -32.48 -27.16
CA SER A 32 19.91 -33.25 -26.12
C SER A 32 21.42 -33.24 -26.41
N ARG A 33 22.18 -32.44 -25.66
CA ARG A 33 23.64 -32.54 -25.66
C ARG A 33 24.05 -33.67 -24.70
N PRO A 34 24.71 -34.74 -25.16
CA PRO A 34 25.35 -35.68 -24.27
C PRO A 34 26.56 -35.00 -23.61
N VAL A 35 26.67 -35.13 -22.29
CA VAL A 35 27.88 -34.77 -21.54
C VAL A 35 28.97 -35.75 -21.94
N SER A 36 30.05 -35.21 -22.50
CA SER A 36 31.22 -35.93 -22.96
C SER A 36 32.16 -36.17 -21.77
N GLU A 37 32.16 -37.37 -21.20
CA GLU A 37 33.21 -37.83 -20.30
C GLU A 37 34.51 -38.04 -21.11
N GLY A 38 35.45 -37.11 -20.97
CA GLY A 38 36.79 -37.24 -21.48
C GLY A 38 37.57 -38.27 -20.65
N THR A 39 37.64 -39.51 -21.15
CA THR A 39 38.67 -40.47 -20.74
C THR A 39 39.97 -40.15 -21.47
N ALA A 40 40.99 -39.74 -20.70
CA ALA A 40 42.39 -39.83 -21.10
C ALA A 40 43.09 -40.77 -20.10
N PRO A 41 43.94 -41.71 -20.55
CA PRO A 41 44.47 -42.77 -19.71
C PRO A 41 45.64 -42.24 -18.88
N ILE A 42 45.54 -42.39 -17.56
CA ILE A 42 46.71 -42.29 -16.67
C ILE A 42 47.12 -43.71 -16.32
N THR A 43 48.25 -44.08 -16.89
CA THR A 43 49.00 -45.31 -16.67
C THR A 43 49.15 -45.58 -15.19
N ALA A 44 48.67 -46.76 -14.76
CA ALA A 44 48.91 -47.29 -13.44
C ALA A 44 50.36 -47.76 -13.32
N GLU A 45 51.12 -47.12 -12.44
CA GLU A 45 52.32 -47.70 -11.83
C GLU A 45 52.04 -47.91 -10.35
N ALA A 46 52.04 -49.19 -9.96
CA ALA A 46 51.85 -49.66 -8.60
C ALA A 46 53.10 -49.39 -7.75
N GLY A 47 52.89 -48.93 -6.51
CA GLY A 47 53.98 -48.74 -5.57
C GLY A 47 53.55 -48.35 -4.16
N GLN A 48 53.32 -49.38 -3.34
CA GLN A 48 53.49 -49.43 -1.88
C GLN A 48 52.32 -48.96 -0.98
N ASP A 49 51.63 -50.00 -0.48
CA ASP A 49 50.80 -50.00 0.71
C ASP A 49 51.51 -49.34 1.90
N SER A 50 50.98 -48.20 2.34
CA SER A 50 51.07 -47.78 3.74
C SER A 50 49.64 -47.59 4.23
N ALA A 51 49.09 -48.63 4.85
CA ALA A 51 47.78 -48.58 5.48
C ALA A 51 47.81 -47.47 6.56
N ALA A 52 47.04 -46.41 6.36
CA ALA A 52 46.84 -45.39 7.38
C ALA A 52 46.27 -46.07 8.66
N PRO A 53 46.73 -45.69 9.86
CA PRO A 53 46.29 -46.33 11.10
C PRO A 53 44.77 -46.17 11.25
N THR A 54 44.06 -47.29 11.30
CA THR A 54 42.60 -47.30 11.50
C THR A 54 42.29 -46.86 12.92
N ILE A 55 41.63 -45.71 13.08
CA ILE A 55 41.21 -45.19 14.38
C ILE A 55 39.85 -45.80 14.73
N TRP A 56 39.65 -46.19 15.99
CA TRP A 56 38.45 -46.82 16.52
C TRP A 56 37.70 -45.88 17.47
N THR A 57 36.37 -45.83 17.37
CA THR A 57 35.52 -44.96 18.19
C THR A 57 34.29 -45.69 18.75
N CYS A 58 33.71 -45.18 19.83
CA CYS A 58 32.51 -45.74 20.46
C CYS A 58 31.24 -45.05 19.92
N SER A 59 30.21 -45.83 19.53
CA SER A 59 28.95 -45.29 19.00
C SER A 59 28.22 -44.31 19.91
N MET A 60 28.40 -44.43 21.23
CA MET A 60 27.77 -43.53 22.21
C MET A 60 28.68 -42.40 22.69
N HIS A 61 29.99 -42.53 22.51
CA HIS A 61 30.97 -41.52 22.93
C HIS A 61 31.95 -41.27 21.78
N PRO A 62 31.53 -40.56 20.71
CA PRO A 62 32.36 -40.33 19.51
C PRO A 62 33.65 -39.54 19.79
N GLN A 63 33.75 -38.91 20.97
CA GLN A 63 34.92 -38.18 21.43
C GLN A 63 36.10 -39.10 21.80
N ILE A 64 35.85 -40.40 22.05
CA ILE A 64 36.91 -41.38 22.29
C ILE A 64 37.40 -41.94 20.96
N GLN A 65 38.69 -41.76 20.69
CA GLN A 65 39.38 -42.25 19.51
C GLN A 65 40.63 -43.02 19.96
N GLN A 66 40.69 -44.32 19.67
CA GLN A 66 41.80 -45.20 20.03
C GLN A 66 42.43 -45.82 18.77
N PRO A 67 43.75 -46.08 18.77
CA PRO A 67 44.43 -46.68 17.62
C PRO A 67 44.19 -48.20 17.49
N GLU A 68 43.64 -48.85 18.52
CA GLU A 68 43.46 -50.29 18.60
C GLU A 68 41.99 -50.65 18.92
N PRO A 69 41.51 -51.83 18.46
CA PRO A 69 40.21 -52.33 18.85
C PRO A 69 40.18 -52.70 20.34
N GLY A 70 39.12 -52.32 21.04
CA GLY A 70 38.97 -52.59 22.47
C GLY A 70 37.61 -52.16 23.01
N ALA A 71 37.42 -52.27 24.33
CA ALA A 71 36.22 -51.77 25.00
C ALA A 71 36.35 -50.29 25.33
N CYS A 72 35.28 -49.52 25.10
CA CYS A 72 35.22 -48.11 25.43
C CYS A 72 35.38 -47.90 26.95
N PRO A 73 36.34 -47.08 27.42
CA PRO A 73 36.61 -46.90 28.84
C PRO A 73 35.50 -46.17 29.62
N ILE A 74 34.54 -45.54 28.91
CA ILE A 74 33.39 -44.87 29.54
C ILE A 74 32.20 -45.81 29.71
N CYS A 75 31.88 -46.61 28.69
CA CYS A 75 30.62 -47.37 28.65
C CYS A 75 30.80 -48.88 28.48
N GLY A 76 32.04 -49.36 28.38
CA GLY A 76 32.38 -50.78 28.30
C GLY A 76 31.98 -51.49 26.99
N MET A 77 31.36 -50.79 26.03
CA MET A 77 30.98 -51.37 24.74
C MET A 77 32.15 -51.39 23.76
N ASP A 78 32.17 -52.35 22.84
CA ASP A 78 33.22 -52.52 21.84
C ASP A 78 33.36 -51.30 20.93
N LEU A 79 34.60 -50.91 20.64
CA LEU A 79 34.93 -49.84 19.72
C LEU A 79 34.74 -50.31 18.27
N ILE A 80 34.30 -49.40 17.41
CA ILE A 80 33.97 -49.61 16.00
C ILE A 80 34.96 -48.80 15.15
N PRO A 81 35.44 -49.29 13.99
CA PRO A 81 36.41 -48.55 13.19
C PRO A 81 35.78 -47.27 12.63
N LEU A 82 36.42 -46.14 12.89
CA LEU A 82 36.05 -44.83 12.37
C LEU A 82 36.55 -44.72 10.93
N LYS A 83 35.61 -44.60 9.98
CA LYS A 83 35.95 -44.23 8.61
C LYS A 83 36.39 -42.77 8.63
N GLN A 84 37.65 -42.50 8.33
CA GLN A 84 38.12 -41.13 8.10
C GLN A 84 37.59 -40.66 6.76
N ASP A 85 36.73 -39.65 6.80
CA ASP A 85 36.29 -38.95 5.60
C ASP A 85 37.48 -38.15 5.07
N THR A 86 38.16 -38.68 4.05
CA THR A 86 39.19 -37.94 3.30
C THR A 86 38.54 -36.90 2.40
N SER A 87 37.85 -35.92 3.00
CA SER A 87 37.47 -34.71 2.28
C SER A 87 38.75 -33.92 2.03
N GLY A 88 39.31 -34.05 0.82
CA GLY A 88 40.49 -33.32 0.38
C GLY A 88 40.37 -31.82 0.66
N ASP A 89 41.51 -31.17 0.94
CA ASP A 89 41.60 -29.74 1.24
C ASP A 89 40.87 -28.90 0.16
N LEU A 90 39.68 -28.41 0.50
CA LEU A 90 38.81 -27.59 -0.38
C LEU A 90 39.25 -26.11 -0.41
N GLY A 91 40.45 -25.81 0.07
CA GLY A 91 41.07 -24.49 0.09
C GLY A 91 40.67 -23.63 1.29
N PRO A 92 41.38 -22.51 1.53
CA PRO A 92 41.30 -21.72 2.77
C PRO A 92 39.98 -20.97 2.99
N ARG A 93 39.01 -21.09 2.07
CA ARG A 93 37.69 -20.43 2.13
C ARG A 93 36.52 -21.40 2.24
N THR A 94 36.79 -22.70 2.38
CA THR A 94 35.77 -23.74 2.49
C THR A 94 35.94 -24.44 3.83
N MET A 95 34.87 -24.48 4.62
CA MET A 95 34.83 -25.30 5.83
C MET A 95 34.11 -26.61 5.50
N SER A 96 34.77 -27.74 5.69
CA SER A 96 34.15 -29.06 5.60
C SER A 96 33.65 -29.49 6.97
N MET A 97 32.54 -30.24 6.98
CA MET A 97 31.96 -30.80 8.19
C MET A 97 31.54 -32.24 7.91
N SER A 98 31.76 -33.14 8.86
CA SER A 98 31.24 -34.50 8.79
C SER A 98 29.71 -34.52 8.91
N GLU A 99 29.08 -35.58 8.42
CA GLU A 99 27.61 -35.72 8.41
C GLU A 99 27.00 -35.63 9.81
N SER A 100 27.64 -36.26 10.81
CA SER A 100 27.24 -36.17 12.22
C SER A 100 27.36 -34.75 12.79
N SER A 101 28.41 -34.01 12.39
CA SER A 101 28.62 -32.63 12.85
C SER A 101 27.60 -31.67 12.23
N ARG A 102 27.18 -31.93 10.98
CA ARG A 102 26.08 -31.19 10.34
C ARG A 102 24.73 -31.47 11.00
N ALA A 103 24.48 -32.71 11.40
CA ALA A 103 23.24 -33.10 12.07
C ALA A 103 23.09 -32.46 13.46
N LEU A 104 24.18 -32.37 14.24
CA LEU A 104 24.17 -31.72 15.56
C LEU A 104 24.14 -30.18 15.50
N ALA A 105 24.59 -29.59 14.39
CA ALA A 105 24.69 -28.14 14.25
C ALA A 105 23.37 -27.44 13.86
N GLU A 106 22.31 -28.19 13.52
CA GLU A 106 20.96 -27.68 13.20
C GLU A 106 20.92 -26.47 12.23
N ILE A 107 21.81 -26.46 11.23
CA ILE A 107 22.02 -25.32 10.35
C ILE A 107 20.75 -25.05 9.52
N GLN A 108 20.15 -23.88 9.71
CA GLN A 108 19.03 -23.40 8.89
C GLN A 108 19.56 -22.61 7.69
N THR A 109 19.18 -23.02 6.48
CA THR A 109 19.54 -22.30 5.25
C THR A 109 18.28 -21.86 4.52
N THR A 110 18.37 -20.74 3.82
CA THR A 110 17.31 -20.27 2.91
C THR A 110 17.94 -19.82 1.60
N LEU A 111 17.21 -20.00 0.50
CA LEU A 111 17.69 -19.59 -0.82
C LEU A 111 17.63 -18.08 -0.94
N VAL A 112 18.70 -17.48 -1.44
CA VAL A 112 18.76 -16.04 -1.70
C VAL A 112 17.82 -15.72 -2.86
N GLN A 113 16.88 -14.81 -2.64
CA GLN A 113 15.96 -14.30 -3.65
C GLN A 113 16.05 -12.77 -3.72
N ARG A 114 15.83 -12.22 -4.91
CA ARG A 114 15.65 -10.78 -5.11
C ARG A 114 14.15 -10.51 -5.10
N ASP A 115 13.70 -9.69 -4.16
CA ASP A 115 12.30 -9.30 -4.05
C ASP A 115 12.18 -7.84 -3.58
N LEU A 116 11.01 -7.22 -3.77
CA LEU A 116 10.69 -5.89 -3.30
C LEU A 116 10.08 -5.98 -1.89
N PRO A 117 10.79 -5.55 -0.83
CA PRO A 117 10.29 -5.67 0.53
C PRO A 117 9.06 -4.78 0.71
N MET A 118 7.95 -5.40 1.11
CA MET A 118 6.73 -4.69 1.50
C MET A 118 6.65 -4.59 3.03
N ALA A 119 6.47 -3.38 3.54
CA ALA A 119 6.22 -3.13 4.96
C ALA A 119 4.79 -2.64 5.13
N GLN A 120 4.05 -3.30 6.03
CA GLN A 120 2.76 -2.80 6.46
C GLN A 120 2.98 -1.83 7.63
N ILE A 121 2.65 -0.56 7.43
CA ILE A 121 2.67 0.44 8.49
C ILE A 121 1.24 0.76 8.92
N ARG A 122 1.02 0.87 10.23
CA ARG A 122 -0.25 1.31 10.80
C ARG A 122 -0.15 2.80 11.09
N LEU A 123 -0.95 3.58 10.38
CA LEU A 123 -1.04 5.03 10.57
C LEU A 123 -2.35 5.37 11.29
N VAL A 124 -2.33 6.46 12.04
CA VAL A 124 -3.53 7.09 12.60
C VAL A 124 -3.84 8.33 11.77
N GLY A 125 -5.13 8.65 11.63
CA GLY A 125 -5.61 9.84 10.94
C GLY A 125 -6.61 10.60 11.79
N GLU A 126 -6.78 11.88 11.50
CA GLU A 126 -7.78 12.74 12.12
C GLU A 126 -8.94 12.98 11.15
N LEU A 127 -10.17 13.04 11.66
CA LEU A 127 -11.32 13.47 10.88
C LEU A 127 -11.38 15.00 10.91
N GLY A 128 -11.00 15.62 9.81
CA GLY A 128 -11.19 17.05 9.58
C GLY A 128 -12.60 17.38 9.08
N TYR A 129 -12.97 18.65 9.19
CA TYR A 129 -14.12 19.19 8.48
C TYR A 129 -13.85 19.24 6.99
N ASP A 130 -14.93 19.13 6.21
CA ASP A 130 -14.85 19.35 4.77
C ASP A 130 -14.89 20.85 4.49
N GLU A 131 -13.71 21.45 4.31
CA GLU A 131 -13.52 22.87 4.03
C GLU A 131 -14.33 23.33 2.79
N THR A 132 -14.66 22.42 1.86
CA THR A 132 -15.46 22.78 0.66
C THR A 132 -16.93 23.06 1.00
N ARG A 133 -17.41 22.49 2.12
CA ARG A 133 -18.77 22.68 2.64
C ARG A 133 -18.85 23.77 3.70
N GLU A 134 -17.73 24.34 4.10
CA GLU A 134 -17.70 25.48 5.00
C GLU A 134 -18.18 26.75 4.29
N LYS A 135 -19.09 27.48 4.92
CA LYS A 135 -19.63 28.75 4.42
C LYS A 135 -19.60 29.77 5.54
N SER A 136 -19.02 30.93 5.24
CA SER A 136 -19.04 32.09 6.12
C SER A 136 -20.08 33.09 5.59
N LEU A 137 -21.00 33.51 6.46
CA LEU A 137 -22.02 34.51 6.17
C LEU A 137 -21.63 35.81 6.87
N THR A 138 -21.48 36.87 6.08
CA THR A 138 -21.08 38.19 6.57
C THR A 138 -22.11 39.22 6.15
N ALA A 139 -22.52 40.09 7.08
CA ALA A 139 -23.36 41.23 6.73
C ALA A 139 -22.58 42.21 5.85
N ARG A 140 -23.16 42.61 4.71
CA ARG A 140 -22.54 43.55 3.76
C ARG A 140 -22.83 45.03 4.04
N PHE A 141 -23.44 45.30 5.19
CA PHE A 141 -23.80 46.65 5.65
C PHE A 141 -23.56 46.75 7.17
N PRO A 142 -23.28 47.96 7.68
CA PRO A 142 -23.08 48.16 9.11
C PRO A 142 -24.41 47.95 9.86
N ALA A 143 -24.41 47.05 10.83
CA ALA A 143 -25.60 46.74 11.62
C ALA A 143 -25.25 46.37 13.06
N ARG A 144 -26.19 46.61 13.97
CA ARG A 144 -26.20 46.10 15.33
C ARG A 144 -27.01 44.80 15.37
N ILE A 145 -26.55 43.80 16.11
CA ILE A 145 -27.33 42.59 16.38
C ILE A 145 -28.31 42.91 17.52
N ASP A 146 -29.60 42.75 17.26
CA ASP A 146 -30.65 42.92 18.27
C ASP A 146 -30.99 41.57 18.93
N LYS A 147 -30.98 40.47 18.16
CA LYS A 147 -31.17 39.12 18.69
C LYS A 147 -30.33 38.11 17.93
N LEU A 148 -29.68 37.20 18.65
CA LEU A 148 -28.89 36.11 18.07
C LEU A 148 -29.56 34.78 18.37
N TYR A 149 -30.07 34.12 17.34
CA TYR A 149 -30.73 32.80 17.47
C TYR A 149 -29.68 31.68 17.56
N VAL A 150 -28.60 31.79 16.79
CA VAL A 150 -27.49 30.83 16.76
C VAL A 150 -26.34 31.37 17.59
N ASN A 151 -26.33 31.08 18.90
CA ASN A 151 -25.45 31.72 19.87
C ASN A 151 -24.25 30.86 20.35
N PHE A 152 -24.08 29.63 19.86
CA PHE A 152 -22.91 28.79 20.14
C PHE A 152 -22.53 27.90 18.95
N THR A 153 -21.29 27.42 18.95
CA THR A 153 -20.76 26.53 17.90
C THR A 153 -21.29 25.11 18.05
N GLY A 154 -21.70 24.50 16.93
CA GLY A 154 -22.26 23.14 16.90
C GLY A 154 -23.79 23.08 16.98
N ILE A 155 -24.49 24.22 17.03
CA ILE A 155 -25.93 24.26 16.78
C ILE A 155 -26.22 23.73 15.37
N ARG A 156 -27.17 22.81 15.25
CA ARG A 156 -27.70 22.39 13.96
C ARG A 156 -28.70 23.43 13.47
N VAL A 157 -28.54 23.88 12.24
CA VAL A 157 -29.43 24.83 11.56
C VAL A 157 -29.90 24.25 10.24
N GLU A 158 -31.15 24.56 9.86
CA GLU A 158 -31.70 24.21 8.56
C GLU A 158 -31.69 25.40 7.58
N ARG A 159 -31.83 25.12 6.28
CA ARG A 159 -31.87 26.18 5.27
C ARG A 159 -33.13 27.03 5.48
N GLY A 160 -32.93 28.33 5.64
CA GLY A 160 -34.01 29.30 5.86
C GLY A 160 -34.28 29.62 7.33
N GLU A 161 -33.58 28.94 8.26
CA GLU A 161 -33.68 29.24 9.68
C GLU A 161 -33.01 30.59 10.02
N HIS A 162 -33.64 31.37 10.88
CA HIS A 162 -33.12 32.68 11.28
C HIS A 162 -31.86 32.52 12.12
N MET A 163 -30.78 33.18 11.72
CA MET A 163 -29.51 33.17 12.45
C MET A 163 -29.39 34.34 13.43
N ALA A 164 -29.72 35.54 12.96
CA ALA A 164 -29.68 36.77 13.73
C ALA A 164 -30.75 37.75 13.23
N GLU A 165 -31.17 38.62 14.14
CA GLU A 165 -31.98 39.81 13.89
C GLU A 165 -31.05 41.02 14.05
N VAL A 166 -31.01 41.86 13.00
CA VAL A 166 -30.06 42.97 12.92
C VAL A 166 -30.76 44.27 12.58
N TYR A 167 -30.32 45.34 13.21
CA TYR A 167 -30.79 46.71 12.97
C TYR A 167 -29.69 47.54 12.32
N SER A 168 -29.99 48.20 11.20
CA SER A 168 -29.08 49.10 10.50
C SER A 168 -29.77 50.42 10.15
N PRO A 169 -29.29 51.57 10.67
CA PRO A 169 -29.78 52.89 10.27
C PRO A 169 -29.60 53.16 8.77
N ASP A 170 -28.51 52.67 8.19
CA ASP A 170 -28.16 52.90 6.79
C ASP A 170 -29.07 52.10 5.86
N LEU A 171 -29.40 50.86 6.24
CA LEU A 171 -30.36 50.03 5.51
C LEU A 171 -31.75 50.65 5.52
N LEU A 172 -32.22 51.08 6.69
CA LEU A 172 -33.51 51.76 6.87
C LEU A 172 -33.60 53.02 6.00
N SER A 173 -32.52 53.78 5.93
CA SER A 173 -32.43 54.98 5.10
C SER A 173 -32.49 54.64 3.60
N ALA A 174 -31.77 53.60 3.16
CA ALA A 174 -31.79 53.15 1.77
C ALA A 174 -33.15 52.57 1.35
N GLN A 175 -33.85 51.86 2.24
CA GLN A 175 -35.21 51.36 1.98
C GLN A 175 -36.20 52.52 1.79
N ARG A 176 -36.14 53.55 2.64
CA ARG A 176 -36.96 54.77 2.47
C ARG A 176 -36.65 55.50 1.16
N GLU A 177 -35.37 55.55 0.78
CA GLU A 177 -34.93 56.12 -0.49
C GLU A 177 -35.51 55.34 -1.68
N LEU A 178 -35.52 54.00 -1.61
CA LEU A 178 -36.13 53.14 -2.62
C LEU A 178 -37.64 53.39 -2.72
N LEU A 179 -38.34 53.37 -1.59
CA LEU A 179 -39.79 53.58 -1.57
C LEU A 179 -40.17 54.96 -2.11
N THR A 180 -39.40 55.99 -1.77
CA THR A 180 -39.69 57.37 -2.21
C THR A 180 -39.41 57.54 -3.70
N SER A 181 -38.27 57.01 -4.19
CA SER A 181 -37.93 57.06 -5.62
C SER A 181 -38.90 56.24 -6.47
N HIS A 182 -39.27 55.04 -6.02
CA HIS A 182 -40.24 54.18 -6.71
C HIS A 182 -41.65 54.79 -6.76
N LYS A 183 -42.10 55.45 -5.68
CA LYS A 183 -43.38 56.19 -5.65
C LYS A 183 -43.39 57.38 -6.61
N SER A 184 -42.24 58.03 -6.82
CA SER A 184 -42.13 59.15 -7.75
C SER A 184 -42.09 58.70 -9.20
N ASP A 185 -41.19 57.76 -9.52
CA ASP A 185 -41.04 57.19 -10.85
C ASP A 185 -40.36 55.79 -10.75
N PRO A 186 -41.12 54.70 -11.01
CA PRO A 186 -40.60 53.34 -10.97
C PRO A 186 -39.41 53.07 -11.88
N ASP A 187 -39.37 53.71 -13.06
CA ASP A 187 -38.38 53.46 -14.12
C ASP A 187 -37.24 54.48 -14.12
N SER A 188 -37.23 55.37 -13.13
CA SER A 188 -36.19 56.39 -13.02
C SER A 188 -34.80 55.77 -12.83
N SER A 189 -33.79 56.50 -13.30
CA SER A 189 -32.38 56.14 -13.08
C SER A 189 -32.05 56.03 -11.58
N ILE A 190 -32.69 56.84 -10.74
CA ILE A 190 -32.50 56.86 -9.29
C ILE A 190 -33.00 55.56 -8.67
N THR A 191 -34.24 55.15 -8.97
CA THR A 191 -34.84 53.90 -8.47
C THR A 191 -33.94 52.70 -8.80
N ARG A 192 -33.38 52.67 -10.01
CA ARG A 192 -32.46 51.61 -10.43
C ARG A 192 -31.13 51.62 -9.67
N VAL A 193 -30.56 52.79 -9.37
CA VAL A 193 -29.34 52.92 -8.56
C VAL A 193 -29.58 52.48 -7.12
N VAL A 194 -30.71 52.85 -6.53
CA VAL A 194 -31.04 52.44 -5.15
C VAL A 194 -31.32 50.95 -5.07
N ARG A 195 -32.01 50.37 -6.06
CA ARG A 195 -32.20 48.92 -6.18
C ARG A 195 -30.85 48.18 -6.26
N GLU A 196 -29.92 48.70 -7.06
CA GLU A 196 -28.58 48.12 -7.16
C GLU A 196 -27.78 48.25 -5.86
N LYS A 197 -27.90 49.38 -5.15
CA LYS A 197 -27.29 49.59 -3.83
C LYS A 197 -27.74 48.53 -2.82
N LEU A 198 -29.04 48.23 -2.73
CA LEU A 198 -29.56 47.17 -1.86
C LEU A 198 -29.12 45.77 -2.29
N ARG A 199 -29.05 45.51 -3.60
CA ARG A 199 -28.54 44.24 -4.14
C ARG A 199 -27.06 44.02 -3.79
N LEU A 200 -26.24 45.08 -3.86
CA LEU A 200 -24.83 45.03 -3.45
C LEU A 200 -24.67 44.77 -1.94
N TRP A 201 -25.67 45.16 -1.14
CA TRP A 201 -25.79 44.85 0.28
C TRP A 201 -26.37 43.45 0.57
N ASP A 202 -26.44 42.58 -0.45
CA ASP A 202 -26.88 41.18 -0.38
C ASP A 202 -28.38 40.98 -0.06
N LEU A 203 -29.22 42.00 -0.28
CA LEU A 203 -30.67 41.78 -0.26
C LEU A 203 -31.09 40.98 -1.49
N LEU A 204 -31.86 39.92 -1.27
CA LEU A 204 -32.38 39.09 -2.36
C LEU A 204 -33.37 39.91 -3.21
N PRO A 205 -33.45 39.67 -4.53
CA PRO A 205 -34.44 40.34 -5.39
C PRO A 205 -35.86 40.24 -4.82
N ASP A 206 -36.24 39.05 -4.35
CA ASP A 206 -37.54 38.77 -3.74
C ASP A 206 -37.79 39.62 -2.48
N GLN A 207 -36.75 39.93 -1.69
CA GLN A 207 -36.87 40.80 -0.52
C GLN A 207 -37.05 42.26 -0.92
N ILE A 208 -36.37 42.70 -1.99
CA ILE A 208 -36.50 44.06 -2.50
C ILE A 208 -37.91 44.27 -3.05
N ASP A 209 -38.44 43.30 -3.79
CA ASP A 209 -39.80 43.36 -4.33
C ASP A 209 -40.85 43.32 -3.22
N ALA A 210 -40.64 42.50 -2.18
CA ALA A 210 -41.51 42.48 -1.00
C ALA A 210 -41.56 43.84 -0.27
N ILE A 211 -40.44 44.57 -0.19
CA ILE A 211 -40.40 45.93 0.39
C ILE A 211 -41.26 46.89 -0.46
N LEU A 212 -41.19 46.78 -1.78
CA LEU A 212 -42.00 47.62 -2.69
C LEU A 212 -43.50 47.32 -2.59
N GLU A 213 -43.86 46.03 -2.42
CA GLU A 213 -45.26 45.60 -2.26
C GLU A 213 -45.86 46.00 -0.91
N THR A 214 -45.11 45.78 0.17
CA THR A 214 -45.56 46.13 1.53
C THR A 214 -45.61 47.64 1.76
N GLY A 215 -44.69 48.38 1.13
CA GLY A 215 -44.58 49.83 1.32
C GLY A 215 -44.15 50.25 2.72
N GLU A 216 -43.74 49.28 3.55
CA GLU A 216 -43.30 49.44 4.93
C GLU A 216 -41.78 49.23 5.03
N VAL A 217 -41.20 49.74 6.11
CA VAL A 217 -39.76 49.70 6.41
C VAL A 217 -39.53 48.92 7.68
#